data_AF-A0A934XN15-F1
#
_entry.id   AF-A0A934XN15-F1
#
_cell.length_a   1.000
_cell.length_b   1.000
_cell.length_c   1.000
_cell.angle_alpha   90.00
_cell.angle_beta   90.00
_cell.angle_gamma   90.00
#
_symmetry.space_group_name_H-M   'P 1'
#
loop_
_entity.id
_entity.type
_entity.pdbx_description
1 polymer ?
#
loop_
_entity_poly.entity_id
_entity_poly.type
_entity_poly.pdbx_seq_one_letter_code
_entity_poly.pdbx_strand_id
1 'polypeptide(L)'
;MEFSTTTQLNRDTPASPPPASWSPVGDRVRLSPLAVPLISVRGGISSSLWRIGPAWVVAAAAWHARPAAWNAAFLLQLLSAVVLADAIWGIFWQVLRYDPAAVSIAPAARKRPARLPYALTDAPAARLWRWLADEAQPGYALQGWPLALLLSVLVAFPLGRTAVGLTLAVILVSLLGLVWIRRTRRAPASLLALLSVTLPWLLGQALVGPATVTTLGLIAGFTLLVWGLLRCQQQAPLVWLTPLGTIVVVVTLILQPAPVAAGLTGFLGLIPYWYGLGQPATISAAHWAQVYPWLLATLLVAAGA
;
A
#
# COMPACT_ATOMS: atom_id res chain seq x y z
N MET A 1 66.18 -47.40 4.41
CA MET A 1 65.72 -45.99 4.34
C MET A 1 64.20 -45.98 4.49
N GLU A 2 63.59 -46.14 5.69
CA GLU A 2 64.02 -45.71 7.04
C GLU A 2 64.32 -44.20 7.07
N PHE A 3 63.88 -43.33 8.00
CA PHE A 3 63.03 -43.38 9.21
C PHE A 3 62.26 -42.03 9.31
N SER A 4 61.21 -41.79 10.12
CA SER A 4 60.46 -42.61 11.09
C SER A 4 59.03 -42.03 11.29
N THR A 5 58.20 -42.68 12.12
CA THR A 5 56.95 -42.12 12.68
C THR A 5 57.24 -41.39 14.00
N THR A 6 56.57 -40.28 14.32
CA THR A 6 56.48 -39.82 15.72
C THR A 6 55.13 -39.16 16.02
N THR A 7 54.38 -39.82 16.90
CA THR A 7 53.10 -39.38 17.46
C THR A 7 53.29 -38.22 18.43
N GLN A 8 52.43 -37.19 18.38
CA GLN A 8 52.06 -36.47 19.60
C GLN A 8 50.54 -36.34 19.75
N LEU A 9 50.05 -37.14 20.69
CA LEU A 9 48.77 -37.05 21.35
C LEU A 9 48.82 -35.85 22.32
N ASN A 10 48.00 -34.81 22.13
CA ASN A 10 47.80 -33.79 23.16
C ASN A 10 46.39 -33.87 23.74
N ARG A 11 46.29 -33.68 25.05
CA ARG A 11 45.16 -34.11 25.88
C ARG A 11 44.04 -33.08 25.93
N ASP A 12 42.82 -33.58 26.05
CA ASP A 12 41.71 -32.85 26.64
C ASP A 12 42.08 -32.33 28.03
N THR A 13 41.70 -31.09 28.33
CA THR A 13 41.60 -30.59 29.71
C THR A 13 40.42 -29.63 29.78
N PRO A 14 39.24 -30.07 30.28
CA PRO A 14 38.11 -29.16 30.44
C PRO A 14 38.40 -28.16 31.57
N ALA A 15 38.34 -26.87 31.25
CA ALA A 15 38.53 -25.80 32.23
C ALA A 15 37.40 -25.82 33.27
N SER A 16 37.78 -25.77 34.54
CA SER A 16 36.84 -25.73 35.68
C SER A 16 36.07 -24.40 35.70
N PRO A 17 34.74 -24.40 35.94
CA PRO A 17 34.01 -23.15 36.15
C PRO A 17 34.41 -22.50 37.50
N PRO A 18 34.55 -21.16 37.58
CA PRO A 18 34.87 -20.48 38.83
C PRO A 18 33.69 -20.53 39.83
N PRO A 19 33.97 -20.47 41.14
CA PRO A 19 32.93 -20.54 42.17
C PRO A 19 32.02 -19.30 42.16
N ALA A 20 30.73 -19.51 42.39
CA ALA A 20 29.73 -18.46 42.47
C ALA A 20 29.96 -17.58 43.72
N SER A 21 30.46 -16.35 43.51
CA SER A 21 30.52 -15.35 44.56
C SER A 21 29.12 -14.84 44.89
N TRP A 22 28.64 -15.16 46.09
CA TRP A 22 27.45 -14.55 46.67
C TRP A 22 27.65 -13.04 46.81
N SER A 23 26.83 -12.23 46.13
CA SER A 23 26.64 -10.83 46.50
C SER A 23 25.46 -10.73 47.49
N PRO A 24 25.60 -10.00 48.62
CA PRO A 24 24.50 -9.83 49.55
C PRO A 24 23.43 -8.93 48.92
N VAL A 25 22.18 -9.40 48.95
CA VAL A 25 21.00 -8.65 48.53
C VAL A 25 20.82 -7.46 49.47
N GLY A 26 21.37 -6.32 49.07
CA GLY A 26 21.15 -5.03 49.71
C GLY A 26 19.76 -4.51 49.37
N ASP A 27 18.77 -4.92 50.14
CA ASP A 27 17.37 -4.53 49.98
C ASP A 27 17.20 -3.02 50.17
N ARG A 28 17.24 -2.27 49.06
CA ARG A 28 16.85 -0.86 49.02
C ARG A 28 15.53 -0.76 48.28
N VAL A 29 14.45 -0.90 49.05
CA VAL A 29 13.09 -0.53 48.65
C VAL A 29 13.07 0.96 48.30
N ARG A 30 13.41 1.29 47.05
CA ARG A 30 13.06 2.58 46.48
C ARG A 30 11.57 2.56 46.21
N LEU A 31 10.81 3.17 47.12
CA LEU A 31 9.46 3.62 46.85
C LEU A 31 9.53 4.68 45.74
N SER A 32 9.52 4.24 44.49
CA SER A 32 9.28 5.13 43.36
C SER A 32 7.93 5.82 43.59
N PRO A 33 7.85 7.16 43.58
CA PRO A 33 6.57 7.84 43.70
C PRO A 33 5.65 7.40 42.56
N LEU A 34 4.34 7.47 42.80
CA LEU A 34 3.26 7.08 41.88
C LEU A 34 3.37 7.80 40.53
N ALA A 35 4.23 7.28 39.66
CA ALA A 35 4.26 7.58 38.25
C ALA A 35 3.02 6.91 37.64
N VAL A 36 1.91 7.65 37.64
CA VAL A 36 0.72 7.36 36.84
C VAL A 36 1.23 6.96 35.45
N PRO A 37 0.87 5.76 34.93
CA PRO A 37 1.34 5.35 33.62
C PRO A 37 0.69 6.26 32.59
N LEU A 38 1.41 7.32 32.21
CA LEU A 38 1.14 8.11 31.03
C LEU A 38 1.02 7.13 29.87
N ILE A 39 -0.22 6.99 29.41
CA ILE A 39 -0.59 6.05 28.35
C ILE A 39 0.16 6.51 27.10
N SER A 40 1.33 5.92 26.86
CA SER A 40 2.14 6.24 25.70
C SER A 40 1.44 5.64 24.48
N VAL A 41 0.53 6.41 23.89
CA VAL A 41 -0.19 6.07 22.67
C VAL A 41 0.79 6.11 21.49
N ARG A 42 1.67 5.11 21.43
CA ARG A 42 2.39 4.76 20.20
C ARG A 42 1.40 4.01 19.31
N GLY A 43 0.51 4.79 18.70
CA GLY A 43 -0.41 4.35 17.67
C GLY A 43 0.35 3.78 16.48
N GLY A 44 0.64 2.48 16.55
CA GLY A 44 1.13 1.70 15.41
C GLY A 44 0.00 1.55 14.40
N ILE A 45 -0.27 2.63 13.65
CA ILE A 45 -1.13 2.59 12.47
C ILE A 45 -0.59 1.49 11.57
N SER A 46 -1.38 0.43 11.42
CA SER A 46 -1.13 -0.64 10.47
C SER A 46 -0.83 -0.03 9.09
N SER A 47 0.15 -0.58 8.37
CA SER A 47 0.46 -0.18 7.00
C SER A 47 -0.74 -0.32 6.04
N SER A 48 -1.83 -0.96 6.47
CA SER A 48 -3.12 -0.97 5.76
C SER A 48 -3.83 0.38 5.69
N LEU A 49 -3.61 1.33 6.62
CA LEU A 49 -4.17 2.68 6.53
C LEU A 49 -3.48 3.54 5.44
N TRP A 50 -2.42 3.00 4.82
CA TRP A 50 -1.78 3.54 3.62
C TRP A 50 -2.28 2.85 2.34
N ARG A 51 -3.31 1.98 2.43
CA ARG A 51 -3.93 1.38 1.23
C ARG A 51 -4.79 2.33 0.42
N ILE A 52 -5.26 3.44 1.00
CA ILE A 52 -6.28 4.38 0.50
C ILE A 52 -5.97 4.98 -0.89
N GLY A 53 -4.92 4.56 -1.61
CA GLY A 53 -4.60 4.99 -2.97
C GLY A 53 -5.79 4.86 -3.92
N PRO A 54 -6.38 3.66 -4.13
CA PRO A 54 -7.55 3.51 -4.99
C PRO A 54 -8.75 4.36 -4.54
N ALA A 55 -9.02 4.42 -3.24
CA ALA A 55 -10.08 5.24 -2.66
C ALA A 55 -9.90 6.75 -2.94
N TRP A 56 -8.70 7.30 -2.68
CA TRP A 56 -8.36 8.69 -2.97
C TRP A 56 -8.40 8.98 -4.46
N VAL A 57 -7.96 8.04 -5.31
CA VAL A 57 -8.02 8.19 -6.77
C VAL A 57 -9.47 8.21 -7.28
N VAL A 58 -10.37 7.35 -6.76
CA VAL A 58 -11.81 7.42 -7.06
C VAL A 58 -12.38 8.77 -6.64
N ALA A 59 -12.09 9.22 -5.41
CA ALA A 59 -12.59 10.48 -4.88
C ALA A 59 -12.09 11.70 -5.67
N ALA A 60 -10.81 11.70 -6.06
CA ALA A 60 -10.20 12.75 -6.86
C ALA A 60 -10.74 12.78 -8.30
N ALA A 61 -10.95 11.62 -8.93
CA ALA A 61 -11.57 11.54 -10.24
C ALA A 61 -13.03 12.07 -10.22
N ALA A 62 -13.80 11.69 -9.20
CA ALA A 62 -15.16 12.20 -8.99
C ALA A 62 -15.17 13.72 -8.70
N TRP A 63 -14.20 14.23 -7.93
CA TRP A 63 -14.03 15.66 -7.68
C TRP A 63 -13.68 16.44 -8.95
N HIS A 64 -12.71 15.95 -9.73
CA HIS A 64 -12.27 16.55 -10.99
C HIS A 64 -13.37 16.63 -12.03
N ALA A 65 -14.23 15.60 -12.10
CA ALA A 65 -15.36 15.59 -13.01
C ALA A 65 -16.50 16.55 -12.62
N ARG A 66 -16.44 17.17 -11.42
CA ARG A 66 -17.37 18.20 -10.90
C ARG A 66 -18.86 17.84 -11.10
N PRO A 67 -19.42 16.91 -10.31
CA PRO A 67 -20.82 16.52 -10.45
C PRO A 67 -21.76 17.72 -10.29
N ALA A 68 -22.79 17.78 -11.14
CA ALA A 68 -23.76 18.89 -11.17
C ALA A 68 -24.53 19.08 -9.85
N ALA A 69 -24.64 18.03 -9.02
CA ALA A 69 -25.20 18.11 -7.67
C ALA A 69 -24.57 17.07 -6.73
N TRP A 70 -24.03 17.54 -5.59
CA TRP A 70 -23.61 16.68 -4.48
C TRP A 70 -24.81 16.24 -3.64
N ASN A 71 -25.63 15.34 -4.21
CA ASN A 71 -26.81 14.80 -3.53
C ASN A 71 -26.49 13.50 -2.76
N ALA A 72 -27.41 13.07 -1.89
CA ALA A 72 -27.21 11.86 -1.07
C ALA A 72 -27.03 10.58 -1.89
N ALA A 73 -27.69 10.47 -3.05
CA ALA A 73 -27.54 9.31 -3.94
C ALA A 73 -26.13 9.24 -4.55
N PHE A 74 -25.59 10.36 -5.00
CA PHE A 74 -24.22 10.46 -5.51
C PHE A 74 -23.20 10.16 -4.41
N LEU A 75 -23.40 10.66 -3.19
CA LEU A 75 -22.52 10.35 -2.05
C LEU A 75 -22.54 8.85 -1.71
N LEU A 76 -23.70 8.18 -1.79
CA LEU A 76 -23.81 6.72 -1.60
C LEU A 76 -23.15 5.94 -2.75
N GLN A 77 -23.28 6.38 -3.99
CA GLN A 77 -22.58 5.80 -5.14
C GLN A 77 -21.06 5.96 -5.01
N LEU A 78 -20.59 7.17 -4.66
CA LEU A 78 -19.18 7.45 -4.44
C LEU A 78 -18.60 6.60 -3.30
N LEU A 79 -19.31 6.51 -2.16
CA LEU A 79 -18.92 5.63 -1.05
C LEU A 79 -18.84 4.16 -1.51
N SER A 80 -19.81 3.69 -2.29
CA SER A 80 -19.83 2.33 -2.84
C SER A 80 -18.66 2.08 -3.80
N ALA A 81 -18.33 3.05 -4.64
CA ALA A 81 -17.18 2.98 -5.56
C ALA A 81 -15.83 3.00 -4.82
N VAL A 82 -15.72 3.79 -3.75
CA VAL A 82 -14.56 3.83 -2.84
C VAL A 82 -14.37 2.47 -2.15
N VAL A 83 -15.44 1.87 -1.62
CA VAL A 83 -15.42 0.52 -1.02
C VAL A 83 -15.06 -0.55 -2.07
N LEU A 84 -15.60 -0.44 -3.28
CA LEU A 84 -15.29 -1.35 -4.40
C LEU A 84 -13.80 -1.28 -4.78
N ALA A 85 -13.25 -0.08 -4.93
CA ALA A 85 -11.87 0.12 -5.36
C ALA A 85 -10.83 -0.19 -4.27
N ASP A 86 -11.10 0.10 -3.00
CA ASP A 86 -10.11 -0.06 -1.92
C ASP A 86 -10.22 -1.39 -1.19
N ALA A 87 -11.43 -1.81 -0.83
CA ALA A 87 -11.66 -3.02 -0.05
C ALA A 87 -11.81 -4.27 -0.94
N ILE A 88 -12.60 -4.19 -2.02
CA ILE A 88 -12.93 -5.37 -2.84
C ILE A 88 -11.85 -5.64 -3.90
N TRP A 89 -11.51 -4.65 -4.74
CA TRP A 89 -10.33 -4.75 -5.61
C TRP A 89 -9.06 -4.89 -4.78
N GLY A 90 -9.09 -4.30 -3.58
CA GLY A 90 -8.38 -4.67 -2.35
C GLY A 90 -7.90 -6.11 -2.24
N ILE A 91 -8.72 -7.09 -2.56
CA ILE A 91 -8.40 -8.52 -2.38
C ILE A 91 -7.64 -9.08 -3.60
N PHE A 92 -8.04 -8.72 -4.83
CA PHE A 92 -7.44 -9.26 -6.06
C PHE A 92 -5.95 -8.91 -6.21
N TRP A 93 -5.57 -7.64 -6.02
CA TRP A 93 -4.16 -7.22 -6.05
C TRP A 93 -3.34 -7.65 -4.83
N GLN A 94 -3.97 -8.16 -3.76
CA GLN A 94 -3.27 -8.67 -2.58
C GLN A 94 -2.49 -9.94 -2.95
N VAL A 95 -3.08 -10.79 -3.83
CA VAL A 95 -2.40 -11.95 -4.42
C VAL A 95 -1.22 -11.55 -5.30
N LEU A 96 -1.29 -10.39 -5.98
CA LEU A 96 -0.17 -9.87 -6.77
C LEU A 96 1.01 -9.38 -5.93
N ARG A 97 0.80 -9.12 -4.63
CA ARG A 97 1.85 -8.71 -3.68
C ARG A 97 2.45 -9.89 -2.90
N TYR A 98 2.07 -11.12 -3.21
CA TYR A 98 2.61 -12.31 -2.58
C TYR A 98 4.07 -12.56 -3.02
N ASP A 99 5.01 -12.29 -2.12
CA ASP A 99 6.39 -12.75 -2.24
C ASP A 99 6.57 -14.04 -1.42
N PRO A 100 6.73 -15.23 -2.07
CA PRO A 100 6.92 -16.48 -1.36
C PRO A 100 8.21 -16.51 -0.50
N ALA A 101 9.22 -15.68 -0.79
CA ALA A 101 10.45 -15.63 -0.01
C ALA A 101 10.26 -14.88 1.33
N ALA A 102 9.28 -13.99 1.41
CA ALA A 102 8.96 -13.21 2.61
C ALA A 102 8.16 -14.01 3.67
N VAL A 103 7.77 -15.25 3.38
CA VAL A 103 7.05 -16.16 4.29
C VAL A 103 8.01 -16.90 5.26
N SER A 104 9.29 -16.50 5.29
CA SER A 104 10.34 -17.06 6.16
C SER A 104 10.16 -16.65 7.64
N ILE A 105 9.22 -17.30 8.32
CA ILE A 105 9.12 -17.53 9.79
C ILE A 105 9.66 -16.42 10.72
N ALA A 106 9.42 -15.15 10.36
CA ALA A 106 9.47 -14.06 11.31
C ALA A 106 8.10 -14.01 11.96
N PRO A 107 7.95 -14.25 13.29
CA PRO A 107 6.68 -14.05 13.96
C PRO A 107 6.33 -12.57 13.80
N ALA A 108 5.40 -12.27 12.88
CA ALA A 108 4.98 -10.92 12.60
C ALA A 108 4.53 -10.30 13.92
N ALA A 109 5.33 -9.37 14.45
CA ALA A 109 5.10 -8.79 15.75
C ALA A 109 3.76 -8.05 15.69
N ARG A 110 2.69 -8.73 16.13
CA ARG A 110 1.31 -8.23 16.18
C ARG A 110 1.27 -7.09 17.19
N LYS A 111 1.72 -5.91 16.75
CA LYS A 111 1.60 -4.65 17.48
C LYS A 111 0.13 -4.51 17.81
N ARG A 112 -0.21 -4.66 19.10
CA ARG A 112 -1.60 -4.66 19.56
C ARG A 112 -2.27 -3.38 19.03
N PRO A 113 -3.36 -3.49 18.23
CA PRO A 113 -4.04 -2.30 17.74
C PRO A 113 -4.55 -1.48 18.92
N ALA A 114 -4.49 -0.16 18.80
CA ALA A 114 -4.98 0.74 19.83
C ALA A 114 -6.47 0.45 20.10
N ARG A 115 -6.81 0.18 21.36
CA ARG A 115 -8.20 -0.07 21.78
C ARG A 115 -8.97 1.25 21.80
N LEU A 116 -9.58 1.60 20.67
CA LEU A 116 -10.64 2.61 20.64
C LEU A 116 -11.88 2.05 21.35
N PRO A 117 -12.63 2.84 22.15
CA PRO A 117 -13.78 2.34 22.92
C PRO A 117 -14.89 1.69 22.08
N TYR A 118 -15.01 2.11 20.82
CA TYR A 118 -15.97 1.60 19.82
C TYR A 118 -15.39 0.43 18.98
N ALA A 119 -14.10 0.12 19.12
CA ALA A 119 -13.46 -1.07 18.55
C ALA A 119 -13.46 -2.26 19.54
N LEU A 120 -14.54 -2.37 20.35
CA LEU A 120 -14.77 -3.47 21.27
C LEU A 120 -14.68 -4.81 20.55
N THR A 121 -14.10 -5.80 21.24
CA THR A 121 -13.67 -7.08 20.66
C THR A 121 -14.81 -7.85 20.00
N ASP A 122 -16.04 -7.59 20.43
CA ASP A 122 -17.26 -8.32 20.08
C ASP A 122 -18.22 -7.57 19.15
N ALA A 123 -17.89 -6.34 18.74
CA ALA A 123 -18.71 -5.62 17.78
C ALA A 123 -18.81 -6.41 16.46
N PRO A 124 -19.99 -6.54 15.82
CA PRO A 124 -20.15 -7.34 14.61
C PRO A 124 -19.27 -6.83 13.46
N ALA A 125 -19.12 -5.50 13.34
CA ALA A 125 -18.20 -4.88 12.40
C ALA A 125 -16.72 -5.23 12.68
N ALA A 126 -16.32 -5.35 13.96
CA ALA A 126 -14.97 -5.76 14.33
C ALA A 126 -14.72 -7.25 14.04
N ARG A 127 -15.74 -8.11 14.17
CA ARG A 127 -15.67 -9.52 13.76
C ARG A 127 -15.53 -9.65 12.25
N LEU A 128 -16.35 -8.92 11.47
CA LEU A 128 -16.25 -8.88 10.01
C LEU A 128 -14.88 -8.38 9.56
N TRP A 129 -14.37 -7.29 10.14
CA TRP A 129 -13.05 -6.75 9.80
C TRP A 129 -11.89 -7.67 10.17
N ARG A 130 -11.96 -8.40 11.29
CA ARG A 130 -10.95 -9.42 11.60
C ARG A 130 -10.98 -10.56 10.61
N TRP A 131 -12.16 -11.08 10.30
CA TRP A 131 -12.29 -12.14 9.31
C TRP A 131 -11.74 -11.71 7.95
N LEU A 132 -12.11 -10.53 7.45
CA LEU A 132 -11.53 -9.94 6.24
C LEU A 132 -10.00 -9.76 6.32
N ALA A 133 -9.46 -9.36 7.48
CA ALA A 133 -8.02 -9.17 7.67
C ALA A 133 -7.24 -10.50 7.81
N ASP A 134 -7.87 -11.54 8.34
CA ASP A 134 -7.29 -12.89 8.46
C ASP A 134 -7.37 -13.64 7.12
N GLU A 135 -8.46 -13.52 6.36
CA GLU A 135 -8.57 -14.04 4.98
C GLU A 135 -7.60 -13.32 4.01
N ALA A 136 -7.28 -12.06 4.30
CA ALA A 136 -6.27 -11.28 3.59
C ALA A 136 -4.82 -11.64 3.92
N GLN A 137 -4.57 -12.64 4.79
CA GLN A 137 -3.22 -13.12 5.06
C GLN A 137 -2.64 -13.85 3.84
N PRO A 138 -1.32 -13.70 3.56
CA PRO A 138 -0.71 -14.13 2.30
C PRO A 138 -0.84 -15.63 1.99
N GLY A 139 -1.03 -16.50 2.99
CA GLY A 139 -1.25 -17.95 2.78
C GLY A 139 -2.66 -18.35 2.35
N TYR A 140 -3.68 -17.54 2.66
CA TYR A 140 -5.10 -17.84 2.39
C TYR A 140 -5.69 -17.00 1.25
N ALA A 141 -4.89 -16.17 0.59
CA ALA A 141 -5.35 -15.14 -0.34
C ALA A 141 -6.11 -15.67 -1.59
N LEU A 142 -6.06 -16.98 -1.89
CA LEU A 142 -6.89 -17.63 -2.91
C LEU A 142 -8.30 -18.01 -2.40
N GLN A 143 -8.46 -18.25 -1.10
CA GLN A 143 -9.72 -18.67 -0.48
C GLN A 143 -10.71 -17.49 -0.36
N GLY A 144 -10.20 -16.26 -0.28
CA GLY A 144 -11.01 -15.03 -0.36
C GLY A 144 -11.52 -14.67 -1.77
N TRP A 145 -11.11 -15.34 -2.85
CA TRP A 145 -11.53 -14.98 -4.22
C TRP A 145 -13.03 -15.13 -4.49
N PRO A 146 -13.70 -16.25 -4.12
CA PRO A 146 -15.14 -16.39 -4.33
C PRO A 146 -15.95 -15.29 -3.62
N LEU A 147 -15.54 -14.91 -2.40
CA LEU A 147 -16.12 -13.78 -1.68
C LEU A 147 -15.88 -12.45 -2.41
N ALA A 148 -14.63 -12.18 -2.82
CA ALA A 148 -14.29 -10.95 -3.53
C ALA A 148 -15.07 -10.81 -4.85
N LEU A 149 -15.30 -11.92 -5.57
CA LEU A 149 -16.14 -11.97 -6.77
C LEU A 149 -17.62 -11.69 -6.43
N LEU A 150 -18.17 -12.35 -5.41
CA LEU A 150 -19.55 -12.13 -4.96
C LEU A 150 -19.79 -10.67 -4.55
N LEU A 151 -18.90 -10.11 -3.73
CA LEU A 151 -18.94 -8.72 -3.30
C LEU A 151 -18.73 -7.75 -4.48
N SER A 152 -17.85 -8.07 -5.43
CA SER A 152 -17.66 -7.27 -6.65
C SER A 152 -18.95 -7.17 -7.44
N VAL A 153 -19.64 -8.30 -7.66
CA VAL A 153 -20.92 -8.31 -8.38
C VAL A 153 -21.99 -7.54 -7.61
N LEU A 154 -22.14 -7.81 -6.30
CA LEU A 154 -23.15 -7.19 -5.45
C LEU A 154 -23.02 -5.66 -5.37
N VAL A 155 -21.79 -5.13 -5.34
CA VAL A 155 -21.52 -3.70 -5.26
C VAL A 155 -21.47 -3.04 -6.65
N ALA A 156 -20.87 -3.68 -7.66
CA ALA A 156 -20.75 -3.09 -8.99
C ALA A 156 -22.07 -3.05 -9.77
N PHE A 157 -22.99 -3.99 -9.54
CA PHE A 157 -24.28 -4.03 -10.23
C PHE A 157 -25.15 -2.77 -10.02
N PRO A 158 -25.40 -2.29 -8.77
CA PRO A 158 -26.13 -1.02 -8.55
C PRO A 158 -25.34 0.23 -8.98
N LEU A 159 -24.02 0.14 -9.12
CA LEU A 159 -23.16 1.18 -9.69
C LEU A 159 -23.24 1.26 -11.23
N GLY A 160 -23.84 0.26 -11.90
CA GLY A 160 -24.14 0.28 -13.32
C GLY A 160 -23.13 -0.47 -14.22
N ARG A 161 -23.45 -0.52 -15.51
CA ARG A 161 -22.73 -1.36 -16.51
C ARG A 161 -21.24 -1.02 -16.63
N THR A 162 -20.87 0.25 -16.47
CA THR A 162 -19.48 0.72 -16.50
C THR A 162 -18.67 0.17 -15.32
N ALA A 163 -19.22 0.21 -14.10
CA ALA A 163 -18.58 -0.36 -12.92
C ALA A 163 -18.40 -1.88 -13.07
N VAL A 164 -19.43 -2.60 -13.55
CA VAL A 164 -19.31 -4.05 -13.83
C VAL A 164 -18.19 -4.33 -14.84
N GLY A 165 -18.13 -3.59 -15.95
CA GLY A 165 -17.05 -3.70 -16.94
C GLY A 165 -15.65 -3.46 -16.35
N LEU A 166 -15.51 -2.44 -15.49
CA LEU A 166 -14.26 -2.16 -14.79
C LEU A 166 -13.89 -3.25 -13.77
N THR A 167 -14.84 -3.84 -13.05
CA THR A 167 -14.54 -4.98 -12.16
C THR A 167 -14.03 -6.19 -12.95
N LEU A 168 -14.62 -6.47 -14.11
CA LEU A 168 -14.17 -7.56 -15.00
C LEU A 168 -12.76 -7.27 -15.55
N ALA A 169 -12.45 -6.01 -15.89
CA ALA A 169 -11.11 -5.60 -16.26
C ALA A 169 -10.10 -5.78 -15.10
N VAL A 170 -10.46 -5.42 -13.87
CA VAL A 170 -9.63 -5.65 -12.67
C VAL A 170 -9.36 -7.14 -12.46
N ILE A 171 -10.38 -7.99 -12.58
CA ILE A 171 -10.24 -9.45 -12.46
C ILE A 171 -9.30 -9.98 -13.56
N LEU A 172 -9.49 -9.56 -14.81
CA LEU A 172 -8.66 -9.99 -15.94
C LEU A 172 -7.19 -9.56 -15.78
N VAL A 173 -6.94 -8.30 -15.38
CA VAL A 173 -5.59 -7.79 -15.09
C VAL A 173 -4.95 -8.51 -13.91
N SER A 174 -5.74 -8.86 -12.88
CA SER A 174 -5.26 -9.62 -11.72
C SER A 174 -4.91 -11.07 -12.07
N LEU A 175 -5.72 -11.72 -12.91
CA LEU A 175 -5.41 -13.04 -13.48
C LEU A 175 -4.15 -13.00 -14.35
N LEU A 176 -4.02 -12.01 -15.22
CA LEU A 176 -2.83 -11.81 -16.08
C LEU A 176 -1.57 -11.61 -15.23
N GLY A 177 -1.65 -10.77 -14.19
CA GLY A 177 -0.56 -10.56 -13.25
C GLY A 177 -0.20 -11.82 -12.45
N LEU A 178 -1.19 -12.64 -12.07
CA LEU A 178 -0.97 -13.93 -11.41
C LEU A 178 -0.27 -14.95 -12.34
N VAL A 179 -0.67 -15.01 -13.62
CA VAL A 179 0.03 -15.81 -14.64
C VAL A 179 1.46 -15.32 -14.83
N TRP A 180 1.68 -14.00 -14.81
CA TRP A 180 3.02 -13.40 -14.90
C TRP A 180 3.90 -13.75 -13.69
N ILE A 181 3.38 -13.61 -12.46
CA ILE A 181 4.09 -13.96 -11.23
C ILE A 181 4.48 -15.44 -11.23
N ARG A 182 3.60 -16.34 -11.67
CA ARG A 182 3.91 -17.77 -11.80
C ARG A 182 5.09 -18.05 -12.77
N ARG A 183 5.31 -17.19 -13.78
CA ARG A 183 6.42 -17.31 -14.74
C ARG A 183 7.71 -16.63 -14.28
N THR A 184 7.61 -15.40 -13.76
CA THR A 184 8.78 -14.52 -13.51
C THR A 184 9.09 -14.31 -12.01
N ARG A 185 8.28 -14.90 -11.11
CA ARG A 185 8.36 -14.74 -9.63
C ARG A 185 8.29 -13.29 -9.11
N ARG A 186 7.93 -12.33 -9.95
CA ARG A 186 7.77 -10.91 -9.61
C ARG A 186 6.55 -10.33 -10.32
N ALA A 187 5.81 -9.47 -9.62
CA ALA A 187 4.67 -8.76 -10.20
C ALA A 187 5.15 -7.61 -11.10
N PRO A 188 4.65 -7.46 -12.33
CA PRO A 188 5.02 -6.35 -13.19
C PRO A 188 4.46 -5.03 -12.63
N ALA A 189 5.34 -4.06 -12.36
CA ALA A 189 4.98 -2.77 -11.78
C ALA A 189 3.94 -1.98 -12.61
N SER A 190 3.85 -2.21 -13.92
CA SER A 190 2.85 -1.59 -14.80
C SER A 190 1.43 -2.06 -14.47
N LEU A 191 1.20 -3.36 -14.23
CA LEU A 191 -0.12 -3.86 -13.83
C LEU A 191 -0.50 -3.35 -12.42
N LEU A 192 0.46 -3.22 -11.51
CA LEU A 192 0.24 -2.62 -10.20
C LEU A 192 -0.16 -1.13 -10.32
N ALA A 193 0.49 -0.37 -11.20
CA ALA A 193 0.11 1.02 -11.48
C ALA A 193 -1.32 1.12 -12.07
N LEU A 194 -1.65 0.29 -13.07
CA LEU A 194 -2.99 0.22 -13.67
C LEU A 194 -4.09 -0.07 -12.64
N LEU A 195 -3.86 -1.02 -11.73
CA LEU A 195 -4.80 -1.39 -10.67
C LEU A 195 -4.93 -0.34 -9.57
N SER A 196 -3.85 0.42 -9.30
CA SER A 196 -3.82 1.41 -8.21
C SER A 196 -4.27 2.82 -8.61
N VAL A 197 -4.15 3.19 -9.90
CA VAL A 197 -4.46 4.53 -10.41
C VAL A 197 -5.48 4.48 -11.54
N THR A 198 -5.17 3.80 -12.64
CA THR A 198 -5.95 3.90 -13.88
C THR A 198 -7.38 3.40 -13.71
N LEU A 199 -7.57 2.19 -13.18
CA LEU A 199 -8.91 1.60 -13.01
C LEU A 199 -9.73 2.30 -11.91
N PRO A 200 -9.15 2.68 -10.75
CA PRO A 200 -9.84 3.52 -9.77
C PRO A 200 -10.24 4.90 -10.31
N TRP A 201 -9.40 5.55 -11.12
CA TRP A 201 -9.75 6.85 -11.71
C TRP A 201 -10.89 6.70 -12.69
N LEU A 202 -10.84 5.71 -13.58
CA LEU A 202 -11.92 5.41 -14.52
C LEU A 202 -13.24 5.09 -13.80
N LEU A 203 -13.19 4.43 -12.63
CA LEU A 203 -14.37 4.19 -11.81
C LEU A 203 -14.98 5.49 -11.28
N GLY A 204 -14.17 6.39 -10.70
CA GLY A 204 -14.64 7.68 -10.19
C GLY A 204 -15.17 8.59 -11.31
N GLN A 205 -14.50 8.62 -12.46
CA GLN A 205 -14.97 9.36 -13.65
C GLN A 205 -16.32 8.82 -14.14
N ALA A 206 -16.50 7.49 -14.19
CA ALA A 206 -17.71 6.84 -14.67
C ALA A 206 -18.96 7.10 -13.81
N LEU A 207 -18.80 7.62 -12.59
CA LEU A 207 -19.93 8.08 -11.75
C LEU A 207 -20.51 9.42 -12.22
N VAL A 208 -19.71 10.23 -12.92
CA VAL A 208 -20.05 11.63 -13.24
C VAL A 208 -20.30 11.82 -14.73
N GLY A 209 -19.51 11.19 -15.61
CA GLY A 209 -19.70 11.34 -17.05
C GLY A 209 -18.57 10.76 -17.91
N PRO A 210 -18.59 11.01 -19.24
CA PRO A 210 -17.53 10.59 -20.14
C PRO A 210 -16.18 11.26 -19.78
N ALA A 211 -15.08 10.58 -20.06
CA ALA A 211 -13.74 11.13 -19.90
C ALA A 211 -13.42 12.09 -21.06
N THR A 212 -12.82 13.25 -20.75
CA THR A 212 -12.28 14.14 -21.78
C THR A 212 -10.85 13.73 -22.14
N VAL A 213 -10.32 14.25 -23.26
CA VAL A 213 -8.92 14.01 -23.66
C VAL A 213 -7.93 14.49 -22.58
N THR A 214 -8.24 15.57 -21.88
CA THR A 214 -7.40 16.05 -20.76
C THR A 214 -7.54 15.15 -19.53
N THR A 215 -8.71 14.59 -19.23
CA THR A 215 -8.83 13.55 -18.19
C THR A 215 -7.94 12.34 -18.50
N LEU A 216 -7.88 11.89 -19.76
CA LEU A 216 -7.00 10.79 -20.18
C LEU A 216 -5.51 11.15 -20.02
N GLY A 217 -5.13 12.41 -20.29
CA GLY A 217 -3.78 12.92 -20.02
C GLY A 217 -3.39 12.85 -18.54
N LEU A 218 -4.28 13.26 -17.63
CA LEU A 218 -4.06 13.15 -16.18
C LEU A 218 -3.93 11.69 -15.74
N ILE A 219 -4.83 10.82 -16.19
CA ILE A 219 -4.80 9.38 -15.89
C ILE A 219 -3.45 8.80 -16.34
N ALA A 220 -3.02 9.08 -17.57
CA ALA A 220 -1.75 8.59 -18.10
C ALA A 220 -0.56 9.12 -17.28
N GLY A 221 -0.52 10.43 -16.98
CA GLY A 221 0.55 11.05 -16.21
C GLY A 221 0.70 10.48 -14.79
N PHE A 222 -0.39 10.37 -14.03
CA PHE A 222 -0.36 9.75 -12.70
C PHE A 222 -0.02 8.25 -12.75
N THR A 223 -0.48 7.53 -13.78
CA THR A 223 -0.13 6.11 -13.96
C THR A 223 1.36 5.93 -14.24
N LEU A 224 1.96 6.76 -15.11
CA LEU A 224 3.40 6.77 -15.38
C LEU A 224 4.21 7.12 -14.12
N LEU A 225 3.76 8.10 -13.34
CA LEU A 225 4.41 8.54 -12.11
C LEU A 225 4.44 7.42 -11.07
N VAL A 226 3.30 6.79 -10.78
CA VAL A 226 3.21 5.66 -9.84
C VAL A 226 3.96 4.43 -10.36
N TRP A 227 3.94 4.17 -11.68
CA TRP A 227 4.72 3.10 -12.29
C TRP A 227 6.24 3.31 -12.09
N GLY A 228 6.73 4.55 -12.26
CA GLY A 228 8.12 4.90 -11.99
C GLY A 228 8.53 4.62 -10.55
N LEU A 229 7.74 5.07 -9.57
CA LEU A 229 8.00 4.82 -8.15
C LEU A 229 7.96 3.33 -7.78
N LEU A 230 7.02 2.56 -8.35
CA LEU A 230 6.97 1.11 -8.17
C LEU A 230 8.17 0.40 -8.81
N ARG A 231 8.71 0.92 -9.92
CA ARG A 231 9.95 0.39 -10.54
C ARG A 231 11.19 0.67 -9.69
N CYS A 232 11.28 1.85 -9.07
CA CYS A 232 12.33 2.16 -8.08
C CYS A 232 12.26 1.21 -6.88
N GLN A 233 11.06 0.92 -6.36
CA GLN A 233 10.89 -0.08 -5.28
C GLN A 233 11.34 -1.49 -5.70
N GLN A 234 11.17 -1.86 -6.98
CA GLN A 234 11.61 -3.14 -7.55
C GLN A 234 13.08 -3.17 -7.97
N GLN A 235 13.88 -2.16 -7.60
CA GLN A 235 15.30 -2.03 -7.98
C GLN A 235 15.53 -2.03 -9.51
N ALA A 236 14.58 -1.51 -10.28
CA ALA A 236 14.68 -1.43 -11.73
C ALA A 236 15.08 0.00 -12.20
N PRO A 237 16.07 0.17 -13.10
CA PRO A 237 16.74 1.45 -13.36
C PRO A 237 15.94 2.48 -14.20
N LEU A 238 14.60 2.38 -14.30
CA LEU A 238 13.78 3.34 -15.05
C LEU A 238 13.42 4.59 -14.22
N VAL A 239 14.44 5.34 -13.82
CA VAL A 239 14.30 6.62 -13.07
C VAL A 239 13.49 7.67 -13.86
N TRP A 240 13.53 7.62 -15.20
CA TRP A 240 12.89 8.59 -16.09
C TRP A 240 11.35 8.53 -16.14
N LEU A 241 10.70 7.45 -15.70
CA LEU A 241 9.23 7.35 -15.75
C LEU A 241 8.55 8.36 -14.81
N THR A 242 9.12 8.61 -13.63
CA THR A 242 8.60 9.56 -12.64
C THR A 242 8.56 11.00 -13.17
N PRO A 243 9.67 11.60 -13.67
CA PRO A 243 9.63 12.95 -14.22
C PRO A 243 8.79 13.03 -15.51
N LEU A 244 8.78 11.99 -16.36
CA LEU A 244 7.88 11.96 -17.52
C LEU A 244 6.40 12.01 -17.10
N GLY A 245 6.01 11.24 -16.08
CA GLY A 245 4.66 11.30 -15.51
C GLY A 245 4.31 12.70 -14.99
N THR A 246 5.20 13.32 -14.22
CA THR A 246 5.02 14.70 -13.72
C THR A 246 4.89 15.72 -14.87
N ILE A 247 5.73 15.63 -15.91
CA ILE A 247 5.63 16.51 -17.09
C ILE A 247 4.28 16.34 -17.79
N VAL A 248 3.82 15.10 -18.00
CA VAL A 248 2.50 14.84 -18.62
C VAL A 248 1.37 15.44 -17.79
N VAL A 249 1.39 15.30 -16.46
CA VAL A 249 0.38 15.93 -15.58
C VAL A 249 0.43 17.46 -15.70
N VAL A 250 1.61 18.07 -15.58
CA VAL A 250 1.77 19.54 -15.65
C VAL A 250 1.33 20.11 -16.99
N VAL A 251 1.73 19.50 -18.12
CA VAL A 251 1.29 19.90 -19.46
C VAL A 251 -0.22 19.76 -19.60
N THR A 252 -0.81 18.69 -19.08
CA THR A 252 -2.27 18.49 -19.12
C THR A 252 -3.02 19.56 -18.32
N LEU A 253 -2.52 19.96 -17.15
CA LEU A 253 -3.11 21.03 -16.33
C LEU A 253 -2.99 22.42 -16.98
N ILE A 254 -1.89 22.68 -17.70
CA ILE A 254 -1.74 23.90 -18.52
C ILE A 254 -2.78 23.93 -19.66
N LEU A 255 -3.09 22.78 -20.25
CA LEU A 255 -4.15 22.62 -21.27
C LEU A 255 -5.58 22.64 -20.69
N GLN A 256 -5.75 22.60 -19.36
CA GLN A 256 -7.03 22.72 -18.64
C GLN A 256 -7.26 24.15 -18.08
N PRO A 257 -6.75 25.21 -18.75
CA PRO A 257 -6.55 26.55 -18.19
C PRO A 257 -6.24 26.70 -16.69
N ALA A 258 -5.51 25.76 -16.07
CA ALA A 258 -5.29 25.72 -14.62
C ALA A 258 -3.81 25.91 -14.22
N PRO A 259 -3.17 27.06 -14.55
CA PRO A 259 -1.73 27.25 -14.37
C PRO A 259 -1.27 27.21 -12.91
N VAL A 260 -2.13 27.62 -11.97
CA VAL A 260 -1.84 27.55 -10.52
C VAL A 260 -1.79 26.09 -10.05
N ALA A 261 -2.75 25.26 -10.46
CA ALA A 261 -2.75 23.83 -10.18
C ALA A 261 -1.56 23.13 -10.85
N ALA A 262 -1.20 23.53 -12.08
CA ALA A 262 -0.01 23.02 -12.78
C ALA A 262 1.29 23.33 -12.01
N GLY A 263 1.48 24.57 -11.57
CA GLY A 263 2.66 24.98 -10.79
C GLY A 263 2.77 24.25 -9.44
N LEU A 264 1.67 24.18 -8.69
CA LEU A 264 1.61 23.45 -7.41
C LEU A 264 1.84 21.94 -7.60
N THR A 265 1.24 21.32 -8.61
CA THR A 265 1.40 19.90 -8.90
C THR A 265 2.82 19.57 -9.37
N GLY A 266 3.44 20.45 -10.16
CA GLY A 266 4.86 20.33 -10.53
C GLY A 266 5.78 20.41 -9.31
N PHE A 267 5.57 21.39 -8.44
CA PHE A 267 6.37 21.55 -7.21
C PHE A 267 6.22 20.36 -6.25
N LEU A 268 4.98 19.97 -5.93
CA LEU A 268 4.69 18.84 -5.05
C LEU A 268 5.14 17.51 -5.67
N GLY A 269 5.07 17.35 -7.00
CA GLY A 269 5.50 16.17 -7.74
C GLY A 269 7.01 15.99 -7.82
N LEU A 270 7.79 17.05 -7.61
CA LEU A 270 9.25 16.96 -7.45
C LEU A 270 9.64 16.31 -6.11
N ILE A 271 8.83 16.42 -5.05
CA ILE A 271 9.19 15.88 -3.72
C ILE A 271 9.36 14.34 -3.76
N PRO A 272 8.40 13.54 -4.28
CA PRO A 272 8.60 12.10 -4.54
C PRO A 272 9.85 11.78 -5.37
N TYR A 273 10.16 12.61 -6.36
CA TYR A 273 11.30 12.41 -7.25
C TYR A 273 12.64 12.63 -6.54
N TRP A 274 12.77 13.70 -5.74
CA TRP A 274 13.96 13.96 -4.93
C TRP A 274 14.22 12.84 -3.90
N TYR A 275 13.19 12.34 -3.23
CA TYR A 275 13.31 11.19 -2.33
C TYR A 275 13.71 9.89 -3.06
N GLY A 276 13.23 9.69 -4.30
CA GLY A 276 13.62 8.55 -5.13
C GLY A 276 15.06 8.64 -5.69
N LEU A 277 15.49 9.84 -6.08
CA LEU A 277 16.86 10.09 -6.57
C LEU A 277 17.93 10.01 -5.47
N GLY A 278 17.63 10.53 -4.27
CA GLY A 278 18.61 10.61 -3.19
C GLY A 278 19.00 9.24 -2.60
N GLN A 279 18.19 8.20 -2.82
CA GLN A 279 18.44 6.85 -2.33
C GLN A 279 18.06 5.78 -3.37
N PRO A 280 18.83 5.64 -4.48
CA PRO A 280 18.48 4.74 -5.58
C PRO A 280 18.54 3.25 -5.23
N ALA A 281 19.03 2.87 -4.04
CA ALA A 281 19.23 1.48 -3.64
C ALA A 281 17.99 0.78 -3.04
N THR A 282 17.22 1.45 -2.16
CA THR A 282 15.99 0.89 -1.56
C THR A 282 15.03 1.97 -1.00
N ILE A 283 13.86 2.14 -1.64
CA ILE A 283 12.74 2.87 -1.01
C ILE A 283 12.09 1.96 0.03
N SER A 284 12.54 2.08 1.28
CA SER A 284 11.96 1.37 2.44
C SER A 284 10.48 1.73 2.66
N ALA A 285 9.77 0.91 3.43
CA ALA A 285 8.39 1.22 3.83
C ALA A 285 8.26 2.55 4.61
N ALA A 286 9.32 2.97 5.32
CA ALA A 286 9.35 4.26 6.01
C ALA A 286 9.45 5.44 5.03
N HIS A 287 10.23 5.30 3.94
CA HIS A 287 10.32 6.32 2.89
C HIS A 287 8.98 6.44 2.13
N TRP A 288 8.29 5.32 1.87
CA TRP A 288 6.93 5.35 1.30
C TRP A 288 5.94 6.15 2.16
N ALA A 289 5.99 6.03 3.48
CA ALA A 289 5.13 6.82 4.38
C ALA A 289 5.43 8.34 4.32
N GLN A 290 6.65 8.74 3.94
CA GLN A 290 7.02 10.14 3.73
C GLN A 290 6.62 10.66 2.34
N VAL A 291 6.73 9.82 1.30
CA VAL A 291 6.42 10.18 -0.10
C VAL A 291 4.91 10.22 -0.38
N TYR A 292 4.16 9.29 0.19
CA TYR A 292 2.71 9.13 -0.07
C TYR A 292 1.83 10.36 0.23
N PRO A 293 1.98 11.14 1.32
CA PRO A 293 1.13 12.32 1.53
C PRO A 293 1.35 13.39 0.44
N TRP A 294 2.56 13.52 -0.11
CA TRP A 294 2.84 14.42 -1.23
C TRP A 294 2.19 13.94 -2.53
N LEU A 295 2.10 12.62 -2.75
CA LEU A 295 1.37 12.04 -3.88
C LEU A 295 -0.15 12.23 -3.77
N LEU A 296 -0.70 12.21 -2.55
CA LEU A 296 -2.09 12.58 -2.34
C LEU A 296 -2.30 14.08 -2.56
N ALA A 297 -1.37 14.93 -2.11
CA ALA A 297 -1.44 16.36 -2.33
C ALA A 297 -1.38 16.74 -3.82
N THR A 298 -0.46 16.15 -4.62
CA THR A 298 -0.42 16.37 -6.08
C THR A 298 -1.72 15.96 -6.75
N LEU A 299 -2.26 14.80 -6.37
CA LEU A 299 -3.49 14.23 -6.93
C LEU A 299 -4.73 15.08 -6.58
N LEU A 300 -4.84 15.56 -5.34
CA LEU A 300 -5.93 16.46 -4.92
C LEU A 300 -5.82 17.85 -5.59
N VAL A 301 -4.62 18.42 -5.71
CA VAL A 301 -4.40 19.71 -6.40
C VAL A 301 -4.72 19.59 -7.88
N ALA A 302 -4.27 18.52 -8.56
CA ALA A 302 -4.59 18.28 -9.96
C ALA A 302 -6.09 18.01 -10.19
N ALA A 303 -6.76 17.34 -9.26
CA ALA A 303 -8.20 17.14 -9.33
C ALA A 303 -9.01 18.43 -9.10
N GLY A 304 -8.48 19.38 -8.32
CA GLY A 304 -9.11 20.68 -8.07
C GLY A 304 -9.01 21.70 -9.21
N ALA A 305 -8.25 21.38 -10.26
CA ALA A 305 -8.14 22.16 -11.51
C ALA A 305 -9.49 22.30 -12.23
#